data_AF-A0A4Q2Y7I7-F1
#
_entry.id   AF-A0A4Q2Y7I7-F1
#
_cell.length_a   1.000
_cell.length_b   1.000
_cell.length_c   1.000
_cell.angle_alpha   90.00
_cell.angle_beta   90.00
_cell.angle_gamma   90.00
#
_symmetry.space_group_name_H-M   'P 1'
#
loop_
_entity.id
_entity.type
_entity.pdbx_description
1 polymer ?
#
loop_
_entity_poly.entity_id
_entity_poly.type
_entity_poly.pdbx_seq_one_letter_code
_entity_poly.pdbx_strand_id
1 'polypeptide(L)'
;MPTEMIHALYDGGGGAGLEDYWNAIASSPFGGGGFIWVLADEGIMRTDQGNRIDVFSTYAPDGIVGPKHEKKGSYYTVRDVFSPVQIDRPVMDAAFTGKVTVHNRYDFTDLSKRWFYWRLLRFPDPSAADTKAEVVSVGKAQVGTLPAGEKALLDLELPAGDLKKADVLEVTFSGSDRTGHSWTWATHALADRLAVKAVDSGNTAKTEGSGTITLQSGKLTASFDSETGMLKTLTRGDRTSSLSNGPRFVSARPQGGDIHWIEGRTENAGNPGEPLVWKPEAPALLNLLEVDLDYRQNINWAGFKLEITPDGQKWKTLYDATRRSGDGKGYEFPPQMVAAVRLSDLRQVDGGIPPVKGIRAAYQAERFPVPATAKV
;
A
#
# COMPACT_ATOMS: atom_id res chain seq x y z
N MET A 1 -31.67 5.64 -0.85
CA MET A 1 -30.35 6.27 -0.65
C MET A 1 -29.85 5.91 0.74
N PRO A 2 -28.71 5.22 0.88
CA PRO A 2 -28.11 4.93 2.19
C PRO A 2 -27.61 6.21 2.86
N THR A 3 -27.86 6.33 4.17
CA THR A 3 -27.33 7.43 5.01
C THR A 3 -25.85 7.26 5.32
N GLU A 4 -25.34 6.03 5.23
CA GLU A 4 -23.93 5.66 5.41
C GLU A 4 -23.63 4.46 4.48
N MET A 5 -22.51 4.53 3.75
CA MET A 5 -21.99 3.44 2.92
C MET A 5 -20.45 3.45 2.95
N ILE A 6 -19.84 2.29 2.68
CA ILE A 6 -18.38 2.14 2.52
C ILE A 6 -17.58 2.72 3.70
N HIS A 7 -17.40 1.90 4.74
CA HIS A 7 -16.68 2.26 5.95
C HIS A 7 -15.16 2.39 5.69
N ALA A 8 -14.57 3.55 5.99
CA ALA A 8 -13.16 3.84 5.70
C ALA A 8 -12.26 3.72 6.94
N LEU A 9 -12.41 2.64 7.72
CA LEU A 9 -11.57 2.38 8.90
C LEU A 9 -10.08 2.29 8.51
N TYR A 10 -9.25 3.13 9.12
CA TYR A 10 -7.85 3.35 8.77
C TYR A 10 -7.65 3.65 7.26
N ASP A 11 -8.71 4.12 6.60
CA ASP A 11 -8.92 4.29 5.15
C ASP A 11 -8.73 3.04 4.28
N GLY A 12 -8.77 1.85 4.89
CA GLY A 12 -8.68 0.58 4.18
C GLY A 12 -9.95 0.16 3.44
N GLY A 13 -10.87 1.08 3.15
CA GLY A 13 -12.19 0.75 2.57
C GLY A 13 -12.89 1.87 1.79
N GLY A 14 -12.65 3.16 2.08
CA GLY A 14 -13.42 4.29 1.53
C GLY A 14 -13.52 4.38 0.00
N GLY A 15 -12.50 3.90 -0.71
CA GLY A 15 -12.45 3.80 -2.17
C GLY A 15 -12.59 2.38 -2.70
N ALA A 16 -12.59 1.37 -1.84
CA ALA A 16 -12.57 -0.03 -2.25
C ALA A 16 -13.93 -0.43 -2.86
N GLY A 17 -13.93 -0.75 -4.15
CA GLY A 17 -15.16 -1.07 -4.90
C GLY A 17 -16.10 0.11 -5.12
N LEU A 18 -15.69 1.34 -4.81
CA LEU A 18 -16.56 2.53 -4.90
C LEU A 18 -17.11 2.73 -6.32
N GLU A 19 -16.31 2.48 -7.35
CA GLU A 19 -16.74 2.56 -8.75
C GLU A 19 -17.89 1.60 -9.06
N ASP A 20 -17.87 0.37 -8.53
CA ASP A 20 -18.94 -0.61 -8.74
C ASP A 20 -20.25 -0.14 -8.10
N TYR A 21 -20.19 0.33 -6.85
CA TYR A 21 -21.34 0.93 -6.17
C TYR A 21 -21.88 2.13 -6.94
N TRP A 22 -21.00 3.04 -7.36
CA TRP A 22 -21.38 4.26 -8.05
C TRP A 22 -22.02 3.95 -9.41
N ASN A 23 -21.46 3.04 -10.19
CA ASN A 23 -22.03 2.61 -11.47
C ASN A 23 -23.40 1.94 -11.28
N ALA A 24 -23.57 1.09 -10.27
CA ALA A 24 -24.85 0.47 -9.96
C ALA A 24 -25.91 1.50 -9.52
N ILE A 25 -25.52 2.48 -8.71
CA ILE A 25 -26.39 3.57 -8.29
C ILE A 25 -26.78 4.44 -9.49
N ALA A 26 -25.80 4.93 -10.27
CA ALA A 26 -26.02 5.86 -11.37
C ALA A 26 -26.79 5.24 -12.55
N SER A 27 -26.72 3.93 -12.75
CA SER A 27 -27.50 3.24 -13.80
C SER A 27 -28.92 2.86 -13.38
N SER A 28 -29.26 2.98 -12.10
CA SER A 28 -30.60 2.64 -11.59
C SER A 28 -31.58 3.80 -11.75
N PRO A 29 -32.81 3.57 -12.24
CA PRO A 29 -33.85 4.61 -12.28
C PRO A 29 -34.29 5.08 -10.87
N PHE A 30 -33.90 4.37 -9.82
CA PHE A 30 -34.16 4.72 -8.42
C PHE A 30 -32.88 5.08 -7.64
N GLY A 31 -31.75 5.23 -8.35
CA GLY A 31 -30.48 5.61 -7.77
C GLY A 31 -30.49 7.05 -7.28
N GLY A 32 -30.23 7.26 -5.99
CA GLY A 32 -30.21 8.59 -5.36
C GLY A 32 -28.86 8.97 -4.74
N GLY A 33 -27.77 8.25 -5.05
CA GLY A 33 -26.48 8.45 -4.39
C GLY A 33 -26.37 7.75 -3.03
N GLY A 34 -25.47 8.25 -2.18
CA GLY A 34 -25.20 7.79 -0.82
C GLY A 34 -24.10 8.61 -0.15
N PHE A 35 -23.85 8.40 1.15
CA PHE A 35 -22.84 9.11 1.92
C PHE A 35 -21.74 8.16 2.40
N ILE A 36 -20.48 8.45 2.05
CA ILE A 36 -19.33 7.68 2.55
C ILE A 36 -19.15 7.97 4.04
N TRP A 37 -18.98 6.92 4.85
CA TRP A 37 -18.60 7.05 6.25
C TRP A 37 -17.07 6.97 6.39
N VAL A 38 -16.37 8.08 6.68
CA VAL A 38 -16.81 9.49 6.86
C VAL A 38 -15.76 10.42 6.22
N LEU A 39 -15.93 11.74 6.32
CA LEU A 39 -14.94 12.68 5.78
C LEU A 39 -13.58 12.56 6.48
N ALA A 40 -13.51 12.81 7.79
CA ALA A 40 -12.25 12.97 8.52
C ALA A 40 -12.17 12.05 9.73
N ASP A 41 -10.96 11.60 10.05
CA ASP A 41 -10.66 10.94 11.32
C ASP A 41 -10.94 11.88 12.49
N GLU A 42 -11.63 11.38 13.51
CA GLU A 42 -11.94 12.14 14.73
C GLU A 42 -10.81 12.01 15.76
N GLY A 43 -9.62 12.45 15.37
CA GLY A 43 -8.42 12.36 16.19
C GLY A 43 -8.14 13.63 17.01
N ILE A 44 -7.86 13.49 18.31
CA ILE A 44 -7.44 14.58 19.20
C ILE A 44 -5.93 14.51 19.45
N MET A 45 -5.23 15.64 19.37
CA MET A 45 -3.82 15.70 19.75
C MET A 45 -3.67 15.69 21.27
N ARG A 46 -2.97 14.68 21.79
CA ARG A 46 -2.68 14.48 23.22
C ARG A 46 -1.31 15.08 23.56
N THR A 47 -1.29 16.33 24.03
CA THR A 47 -0.06 17.03 24.42
C THR A 47 0.62 16.40 25.64
N ASP A 48 -0.14 15.71 26.47
CA ASP A 48 0.33 14.89 27.60
C ASP A 48 1.02 13.58 27.16
N GLN A 49 0.93 13.22 25.88
CA GLN A 49 1.43 11.96 25.32
C GLN A 49 2.31 12.21 24.08
N GLY A 50 3.21 13.18 24.19
CA GLY A 50 4.17 13.49 23.13
C GLY A 50 3.52 13.98 21.84
N ASN A 51 2.38 14.66 21.93
CA ASN A 51 1.58 15.14 20.80
C ASN A 51 1.04 14.03 19.88
N ARG A 52 0.88 12.79 20.37
CA ARG A 52 0.25 11.73 19.57
C ARG A 52 -1.19 12.09 19.21
N ILE A 53 -1.65 11.63 18.06
CA ILE A 53 -3.05 11.70 17.66
C ILE A 53 -3.78 10.51 18.27
N ASP A 54 -4.83 10.78 19.05
CA ASP A 54 -5.68 9.80 19.69
C ASP A 54 -7.04 9.76 18.98
N VAL A 55 -7.27 8.67 18.24
CA VAL A 55 -8.50 8.35 17.49
C VAL A 55 -9.39 7.36 18.26
N PHE A 56 -9.22 7.31 19.58
CA PHE A 56 -9.89 6.35 20.45
C PHE A 56 -9.81 4.92 19.90
N SER A 57 -8.59 4.40 19.77
CA SER A 57 -8.33 3.10 19.15
C SER A 57 -8.83 2.99 17.71
N THR A 58 -9.63 1.97 17.39
CA THR A 58 -10.18 1.74 16.04
C THR A 58 -11.60 2.33 15.90
N TYR A 59 -12.02 3.24 16.78
CA TYR A 59 -13.39 3.77 16.80
C TYR A 59 -13.57 5.07 16.03
N ALA A 60 -12.50 5.85 15.84
CA ALA A 60 -12.53 7.14 15.17
C ALA A 60 -11.51 7.38 14.02
N PRO A 61 -10.76 6.39 13.48
CA PRO A 61 -9.94 6.59 12.29
C PRO A 61 -10.68 6.24 10.99
N ASP A 62 -11.92 6.69 10.81
CA ASP A 62 -12.81 6.29 9.71
C ASP A 62 -12.85 7.27 8.52
N GLY A 63 -12.02 8.31 8.54
CA GLY A 63 -12.03 9.34 7.52
C GLY A 63 -11.27 8.95 6.26
N ILE A 64 -11.77 9.39 5.10
CA ILE A 64 -10.98 9.43 3.86
C ILE A 64 -9.86 10.50 3.91
N VAL A 65 -9.87 11.35 4.93
CA VAL A 65 -8.75 12.23 5.30
C VAL A 65 -8.41 12.11 6.79
N GLY A 66 -7.18 12.47 7.17
CA GLY A 66 -6.74 12.52 8.56
C GLY A 66 -7.33 13.70 9.36
N PRO A 67 -7.02 13.82 10.67
CA PRO A 67 -7.59 14.85 11.54
C PRO A 67 -7.20 16.29 11.18
N LYS A 68 -6.14 16.50 10.38
CA LYS A 68 -5.80 17.82 9.81
C LYS A 68 -6.13 17.88 8.32
N HIS A 69 -7.05 17.02 7.87
CA HIS A 69 -7.43 16.83 6.48
C HIS A 69 -6.28 16.38 5.56
N GLU A 70 -5.32 15.63 6.10
CA GLU A 70 -4.32 14.95 5.29
C GLU A 70 -5.01 13.94 4.36
N LYS A 71 -4.82 14.12 3.05
CA LYS A 71 -5.46 13.25 2.04
C LYS A 71 -4.93 11.83 2.15
N LYS A 72 -5.84 10.86 2.29
CA LYS A 72 -5.51 9.43 2.26
C LYS A 72 -5.81 8.82 0.88
N GLY A 73 -5.66 7.50 0.73
CA GLY A 73 -5.78 6.82 -0.56
C GLY A 73 -7.19 6.96 -1.17
N SER A 74 -8.23 6.76 -0.36
CA SER A 74 -9.61 6.82 -0.83
C SER A 74 -10.02 8.23 -1.24
N TYR A 75 -9.44 9.30 -0.66
CA TYR A 75 -9.73 10.67 -1.10
C TYR A 75 -9.57 10.83 -2.62
N TYR A 76 -8.48 10.29 -3.17
CA TYR A 76 -8.20 10.37 -4.60
C TYR A 76 -9.17 9.50 -5.40
N THR A 77 -9.51 8.32 -4.91
CA THR A 77 -10.51 7.44 -5.55
C THR A 77 -11.89 8.09 -5.59
N VAL A 78 -12.34 8.69 -4.48
CA VAL A 78 -13.61 9.41 -4.38
C VAL A 78 -13.62 10.59 -5.36
N ARG A 79 -12.56 11.40 -5.40
CA ARG A 79 -12.41 12.48 -6.37
C ARG A 79 -12.58 11.97 -7.81
N ASP A 80 -11.96 10.84 -8.13
CA ASP A 80 -11.92 10.31 -9.49
C ASP A 80 -13.27 9.71 -9.90
N VAL A 81 -13.88 8.90 -9.03
CA VAL A 81 -15.17 8.23 -9.30
C VAL A 81 -16.33 9.24 -9.30
N PHE A 82 -16.33 10.20 -8.39
CA PHE A 82 -17.39 11.22 -8.30
C PHE A 82 -17.16 12.40 -9.25
N SER A 83 -16.04 12.43 -9.99
CA SER A 83 -15.82 13.47 -11.00
C SER A 83 -16.96 13.42 -12.04
N PRO A 84 -17.64 14.56 -12.28
CA PRO A 84 -18.70 14.64 -13.29
C PRO A 84 -18.15 14.67 -14.71
N VAL A 85 -16.84 14.87 -14.89
CA VAL A 85 -16.18 14.71 -16.18
C VAL A 85 -15.42 13.40 -16.16
N GLN A 86 -15.68 12.55 -17.16
CA GLN A 86 -15.04 11.24 -17.32
C GLN A 86 -14.52 11.08 -18.74
N ILE A 87 -13.44 10.31 -18.90
CA ILE A 87 -12.87 9.98 -20.21
C ILE A 87 -12.85 8.46 -20.34
N ASP A 88 -13.43 7.93 -21.41
CA ASP A 88 -13.33 6.49 -21.69
C ASP A 88 -11.86 6.10 -21.82
N ARG A 89 -11.47 4.96 -21.21
CA ARG A 89 -10.09 4.46 -21.34
C ARG A 89 -9.77 4.24 -22.83
N PRO A 90 -8.85 5.02 -23.43
CA PRO A 90 -8.51 4.86 -24.83
C PRO A 90 -7.67 3.59 -25.03
N VAL A 91 -7.76 3.03 -26.24
CA VAL A 91 -6.83 1.99 -26.69
C VAL A 91 -5.56 2.70 -27.19
N MET A 92 -4.49 2.63 -26.40
CA MET A 92 -3.22 3.32 -26.66
C MET A 92 -2.27 2.49 -27.56
N ASP A 93 -2.78 2.00 -28.68
CA ASP A 93 -2.00 1.27 -29.68
C ASP A 93 -1.42 2.20 -30.76
N ALA A 94 -0.78 1.62 -31.78
CA ALA A 94 -0.19 2.38 -32.88
C ALA A 94 -1.22 3.09 -33.78
N ALA A 95 -2.52 2.73 -33.69
CA ALA A 95 -3.61 3.36 -34.43
C ALA A 95 -4.26 4.51 -33.66
N PHE A 96 -3.89 4.76 -32.39
CA PHE A 96 -4.41 5.86 -31.60
C PHE A 96 -4.11 7.22 -32.25
N THR A 97 -5.17 7.97 -32.58
CA THR A 97 -5.06 9.24 -33.33
C THR A 97 -5.09 10.48 -32.44
N GLY A 98 -4.96 10.35 -31.11
CA GLY A 98 -5.11 11.48 -30.19
C GLY A 98 -6.56 11.88 -29.87
N LYS A 99 -7.54 11.01 -30.18
CA LYS A 99 -8.95 11.27 -29.92
C LYS A 99 -9.45 10.45 -28.73
N VAL A 100 -10.20 11.08 -27.83
CA VAL A 100 -10.75 10.45 -26.62
C VAL A 100 -12.24 10.79 -26.46
N THR A 101 -13.04 9.86 -25.95
CA THR A 101 -14.46 10.11 -25.65
C THR A 101 -14.59 10.73 -24.27
N VAL A 102 -15.16 11.93 -24.20
CA VAL A 102 -15.43 12.66 -22.96
C VAL A 102 -16.91 12.56 -22.63
N HIS A 103 -17.22 12.25 -21.37
CA HIS A 103 -18.59 12.26 -20.83
C HIS A 103 -18.76 13.45 -19.90
N ASN A 104 -19.89 14.15 -20.06
CA ASN A 104 -20.35 15.19 -19.17
C ASN A 104 -21.51 14.67 -18.32
N ARG A 105 -21.20 14.30 -17.07
CA ARG A 105 -22.17 13.82 -16.07
C ARG A 105 -22.66 14.93 -15.13
N TYR A 106 -22.44 16.20 -15.45
CA TYR A 106 -23.15 17.28 -14.76
C TYR A 106 -24.62 17.26 -15.15
N ASP A 107 -25.50 17.67 -14.23
CA ASP A 107 -26.95 17.78 -14.49
C ASP A 107 -27.33 19.07 -15.24
N PHE A 108 -26.58 20.16 -15.04
CA PHE A 108 -26.94 21.50 -15.53
C PHE A 108 -25.78 22.28 -16.15
N THR A 109 -24.58 21.70 -16.20
CA THR A 109 -23.37 22.39 -16.67
C THR A 109 -22.97 21.87 -18.04
N ASP A 110 -22.82 22.76 -19.01
CA ASP A 110 -22.24 22.46 -20.32
C ASP A 110 -20.71 22.65 -20.31
N LEU A 111 -19.98 21.79 -21.03
CA LEU A 111 -18.51 21.79 -21.06
C LEU A 111 -17.89 22.56 -22.24
N SER A 112 -18.69 23.25 -23.07
CA SER A 112 -18.22 23.91 -24.29
C SER A 112 -17.21 25.03 -24.10
N LYS A 113 -17.25 25.67 -22.94
CA LYS A 113 -16.32 26.75 -22.58
C LYS A 113 -15.14 26.27 -21.73
N ARG A 114 -14.96 24.96 -21.61
CA ARG A 114 -13.91 24.35 -20.78
C ARG A 114 -12.77 23.84 -21.64
N TRP A 115 -11.60 23.74 -21.02
CA TRP A 115 -10.37 23.29 -21.68
C TRP A 115 -9.93 21.97 -21.07
N PHE A 116 -9.47 21.10 -21.95
CA PHE A 116 -8.68 19.92 -21.60
C PHE A 116 -7.24 20.26 -21.94
N TYR A 117 -6.37 20.22 -20.94
CA TYR A 117 -4.93 20.33 -21.15
C TYR A 117 -4.35 18.94 -21.33
N TRP A 118 -3.27 18.82 -22.08
CA TRP A 118 -2.60 17.55 -22.25
C TRP A 118 -1.08 17.72 -22.26
N ARG A 119 -0.38 16.66 -21.86
CA ARG A 119 1.07 16.54 -21.90
C ARG A 119 1.46 15.17 -22.43
N LEU A 120 2.46 15.16 -23.30
CA LEU A 120 3.20 13.97 -23.69
C LEU A 120 4.51 13.94 -22.90
N LEU A 121 4.71 12.89 -22.11
CA LEU A 121 5.81 12.78 -21.15
C LEU A 121 6.72 11.61 -21.52
N ARG A 122 8.03 11.79 -21.34
CA ARG A 122 9.05 10.73 -21.44
C ARG A 122 9.77 10.62 -20.09
N PHE A 123 9.75 9.44 -19.50
CA PHE A 123 10.46 9.14 -18.28
C PHE A 123 11.93 8.85 -18.55
N PRO A 124 12.83 9.16 -17.60
CA PRO A 124 14.23 8.78 -17.72
C PRO A 124 14.40 7.25 -17.68
N ASP A 125 15.46 6.74 -18.30
CA ASP A 125 15.77 5.30 -18.27
C ASP A 125 16.09 4.82 -16.84
N PRO A 126 15.90 3.53 -16.50
CA PRO A 126 16.11 3.01 -15.15
C PRO A 126 17.51 3.27 -14.54
N SER A 127 18.52 3.50 -15.38
CA SER A 127 19.89 3.81 -14.97
C SER A 127 20.17 5.30 -14.77
N ALA A 128 19.22 6.18 -15.10
CA ALA A 128 19.39 7.62 -14.97
C ALA A 128 19.51 8.06 -13.50
N ALA A 129 20.22 9.16 -13.27
CA ALA A 129 20.42 9.71 -11.93
C ALA A 129 19.23 10.54 -11.42
N ASP A 130 18.37 11.00 -12.33
CA ASP A 130 17.17 11.79 -12.03
C ASP A 130 15.90 10.96 -12.34
N THR A 131 14.80 11.29 -11.67
CA THR A 131 13.48 10.70 -11.83
C THR A 131 12.49 11.63 -12.54
N LYS A 132 12.88 12.86 -12.83
CA LYS A 132 12.01 13.85 -13.48
C LYS A 132 11.71 13.47 -14.93
N ALA A 133 10.42 13.46 -15.28
CA ALA A 133 9.98 13.28 -16.66
C ALA A 133 10.32 14.50 -17.54
N GLU A 134 10.77 14.22 -18.75
CA GLU A 134 10.86 15.19 -19.85
C GLU A 134 9.47 15.43 -20.45
N VAL A 135 9.15 16.68 -20.75
CA VAL A 135 7.93 17.04 -21.46
C VAL A 135 8.25 17.06 -22.96
N VAL A 136 7.75 16.08 -23.70
CA VAL A 136 7.91 16.00 -25.16
C VAL A 136 7.11 17.11 -25.83
N SER A 137 5.84 17.24 -25.47
CA SER A 137 4.96 18.32 -25.93
C SER A 137 3.78 18.50 -24.99
N VAL A 138 3.12 19.65 -25.12
CA VAL A 138 1.99 20.09 -24.29
C VAL A 138 1.02 20.84 -25.18
N GLY A 139 -0.27 20.74 -24.88
CA GLY A 139 -1.29 21.52 -25.56
C GLY A 139 -2.58 21.59 -24.77
N LYS A 140 -3.62 22.11 -25.44
CA LYS A 140 -4.97 22.17 -24.91
C LYS A 140 -5.97 22.01 -26.04
N ALA A 141 -7.12 21.43 -25.74
CA ALA A 141 -8.21 21.21 -26.67
C ALA A 141 -9.56 21.54 -26.01
N GLN A 142 -10.56 21.79 -26.83
CA GLN A 142 -11.95 21.90 -26.40
C GLN A 142 -12.79 20.87 -27.14
N VAL A 143 -13.80 20.37 -26.46
CA VAL A 143 -14.70 19.36 -27.03
C VAL A 143 -15.77 19.96 -27.96
N GLY A 144 -15.87 21.30 -28.04
CA GLY A 144 -16.98 21.97 -28.70
C GLY A 144 -18.25 21.89 -27.84
N THR A 145 -19.43 21.77 -28.43
CA THR A 145 -20.68 21.65 -27.66
C THR A 145 -20.76 20.30 -26.96
N LEU A 146 -20.83 20.31 -25.62
CA LEU A 146 -21.01 19.11 -24.81
C LEU A 146 -21.97 19.43 -23.64
N PRO A 147 -23.30 19.30 -23.88
CA PRO A 147 -24.33 19.56 -22.88
C PRO A 147 -24.27 18.61 -21.69
N ALA A 148 -24.97 18.97 -20.62
CA ALA A 148 -25.19 18.12 -19.45
C ALA A 148 -25.78 16.75 -19.86
N GLY A 149 -25.25 15.67 -19.30
CA GLY A 149 -25.67 14.29 -19.56
C GLY A 149 -25.15 13.66 -20.86
N GLU A 150 -24.47 14.42 -21.71
CA GLU A 150 -24.03 13.96 -23.04
C GLU A 150 -22.56 13.47 -23.06
N LYS A 151 -22.17 12.87 -24.18
CA LYS A 151 -20.77 12.52 -24.48
C LYS A 151 -20.35 12.99 -25.86
N ALA A 152 -19.07 13.32 -26.03
CA ALA A 152 -18.53 13.77 -27.30
C ALA A 152 -17.08 13.31 -27.50
N LEU A 153 -16.66 13.24 -28.76
CA LEU A 153 -15.28 12.93 -29.13
C LEU A 153 -14.44 14.21 -29.05
N LEU A 154 -13.42 14.20 -28.19
CA LEU A 154 -12.42 15.26 -28.08
C LEU A 154 -11.21 14.88 -28.93
N ASP A 155 -10.88 15.72 -29.92
CA ASP A 155 -9.59 15.67 -30.60
C ASP A 155 -8.58 16.48 -29.79
N LEU A 156 -7.53 15.83 -29.28
CA LEU A 156 -6.47 16.51 -28.54
C LEU A 156 -5.53 17.30 -29.45
N GLU A 157 -5.65 17.13 -30.78
CA GLU A 157 -4.80 17.80 -31.78
C GLU A 157 -3.30 17.54 -31.54
N LEU A 158 -2.96 16.29 -31.21
CA LEU A 158 -1.58 15.92 -30.90
C LEU A 158 -0.66 16.14 -32.12
N PRO A 159 0.53 16.74 -31.94
CA PRO A 159 1.49 16.90 -33.03
C PRO A 159 1.87 15.55 -33.66
N ALA A 160 1.92 15.53 -34.99
CA ALA A 160 2.21 14.31 -35.74
C ALA A 160 3.57 13.72 -35.33
N GLY A 161 3.56 12.46 -34.89
CA GLY A 161 4.76 11.71 -34.54
C GLY A 161 5.26 11.86 -33.09
N ASP A 162 4.73 12.80 -32.30
CA ASP A 162 5.19 12.99 -30.91
C ASP A 162 4.76 11.85 -29.98
N LEU A 163 3.62 11.23 -30.24
CA LEU A 163 3.18 10.02 -29.54
C LEU A 163 4.23 8.89 -29.58
N LYS A 164 5.03 8.81 -30.64
CA LYS A 164 6.10 7.80 -30.79
C LYS A 164 7.34 8.09 -29.94
N LYS A 165 7.44 9.29 -29.35
CA LYS A 165 8.58 9.72 -28.53
C LYS A 165 8.27 9.72 -27.04
N ALA A 166 6.99 9.71 -26.68
CA ALA A 166 6.48 9.86 -25.33
C ALA A 166 6.06 8.52 -24.74
N ASP A 167 6.29 8.32 -23.46
CA ASP A 167 5.89 7.13 -22.71
C ASP A 167 4.47 7.20 -22.18
N VAL A 168 3.99 8.41 -21.88
CA VAL A 168 2.67 8.65 -21.29
C VAL A 168 1.99 9.82 -21.97
N LEU A 169 0.69 9.65 -22.24
CA LEU A 169 -0.26 10.74 -22.45
C LEU A 169 -0.93 11.06 -21.11
N GLU A 170 -0.82 12.31 -20.68
CA GLU A 170 -1.61 12.86 -19.57
C GLU A 170 -2.62 13.86 -20.12
N VAL A 171 -3.87 13.77 -19.67
CA VAL A 171 -4.94 14.73 -19.97
C VAL A 171 -5.51 15.25 -18.66
N THR A 172 -5.71 16.56 -18.56
CA THR A 172 -6.23 17.24 -17.37
C THR A 172 -7.45 18.08 -17.75
N PHE A 173 -8.54 17.91 -17.02
CA PHE A 173 -9.71 18.78 -17.16
C PHE A 173 -9.61 19.95 -16.16
N SER A 174 -9.67 21.19 -16.65
CA SER A 174 -9.59 22.39 -15.80
C SER A 174 -10.94 23.10 -15.66
N GLY A 175 -11.35 23.33 -14.42
CA GLY A 175 -12.35 24.35 -14.06
C GLY A 175 -11.68 25.68 -13.68
N SER A 176 -12.47 26.75 -13.54
CA SER A 176 -11.98 28.11 -13.23
C SER A 176 -11.43 28.29 -11.81
N ASP A 177 -11.47 27.28 -10.95
CA ASP A 177 -11.26 27.45 -9.51
C ASP A 177 -10.43 26.36 -8.80
N ARG A 178 -10.01 25.25 -9.44
CA ARG A 178 -9.24 24.18 -8.76
C ARG A 178 -8.25 23.46 -9.69
N THR A 179 -7.14 22.99 -9.11
CA THR A 179 -6.16 22.10 -9.77
C THR A 179 -6.89 20.86 -10.29
N GLY A 180 -6.85 20.67 -11.61
CA GLY A 180 -7.68 19.70 -12.32
C GLY A 180 -7.37 18.24 -11.98
N HIS A 181 -8.37 17.39 -12.21
CA HIS A 181 -8.20 15.94 -12.26
C HIS A 181 -7.43 15.57 -13.54
N SER A 182 -6.53 14.59 -13.44
CA SER A 182 -5.70 14.12 -14.56
C SER A 182 -5.87 12.63 -14.78
N TRP A 183 -5.99 12.25 -16.04
CA TRP A 183 -5.93 10.87 -16.51
C TRP A 183 -4.59 10.63 -17.19
N THR A 184 -3.99 9.46 -16.96
CA THR A 184 -2.73 9.07 -17.58
C THR A 184 -2.85 7.71 -18.25
N TRP A 185 -2.28 7.59 -19.44
CA TRP A 185 -2.22 6.33 -20.17
C TRP A 185 -0.83 6.12 -20.77
N ALA A 186 -0.26 4.93 -20.57
CA ALA A 186 0.97 4.52 -21.21
C ALA A 186 0.77 4.42 -22.73
N THR A 187 1.74 4.91 -23.50
CA THR A 187 1.73 4.78 -24.96
C THR A 187 2.40 3.48 -25.39
N HIS A 188 2.22 3.10 -26.65
CA HIS A 188 2.96 2.01 -27.27
C HIS A 188 4.49 2.21 -27.25
N ALA A 189 4.97 3.46 -27.32
CA ALA A 189 6.39 3.76 -27.35
C ALA A 189 7.12 3.38 -26.04
N LEU A 190 6.42 3.42 -24.90
CA LEU A 190 6.97 2.93 -23.63
C LEU A 190 7.24 1.42 -23.71
N ALA A 191 6.29 0.65 -24.23
CA ALA A 191 6.43 -0.80 -24.37
C ALA A 191 7.60 -1.15 -25.30
N ASP A 192 7.72 -0.46 -26.44
CA ASP A 192 8.83 -0.63 -27.38
C ASP A 192 10.19 -0.34 -26.73
N ARG A 193 10.29 0.77 -25.98
CA ARG A 193 11.54 1.14 -25.32
C ARG A 193 11.93 0.13 -24.23
N LEU A 194 10.98 -0.32 -23.43
CA LEU A 194 11.25 -1.31 -22.37
C LEU A 194 11.59 -2.70 -22.93
N ALA A 195 11.19 -3.02 -24.16
CA ALA A 195 11.56 -4.27 -24.83
C ALA A 195 13.03 -4.29 -25.30
N VAL A 196 13.70 -3.13 -25.39
CA VAL A 196 15.12 -3.05 -25.76
C VAL A 196 15.96 -3.63 -24.63
N LYS A 197 16.51 -4.83 -24.84
CA LYS A 197 17.42 -5.47 -23.89
C LYS A 197 18.74 -4.70 -23.84
N ALA A 198 19.14 -4.27 -22.64
CA ALA A 198 20.52 -3.87 -22.41
C ALA A 198 21.45 -5.06 -22.72
N VAL A 199 22.60 -4.79 -23.34
CA VAL A 199 23.66 -5.78 -23.47
C VAL A 199 24.34 -5.88 -22.12
N ASP A 200 24.21 -7.03 -21.45
CA ASP A 200 24.87 -7.27 -20.17
C ASP A 200 26.39 -7.25 -20.37
N SER A 201 27.05 -6.22 -19.85
CA SER A 201 28.50 -6.11 -19.82
C SER A 201 28.96 -5.98 -18.37
N GLY A 202 29.70 -6.98 -17.87
CA GLY A 202 30.29 -6.95 -16.54
C GLY A 202 30.78 -8.31 -16.07
N ASN A 203 31.82 -8.32 -15.23
CA ASN A 203 32.28 -9.54 -14.58
C ASN A 203 31.38 -9.83 -13.37
N THR A 204 30.89 -11.07 -13.30
CA THR A 204 30.17 -11.59 -12.14
C THR A 204 31.02 -12.63 -11.43
N ALA A 205 30.86 -12.73 -10.11
CA ALA A 205 31.54 -13.75 -9.31
C ALA A 205 30.52 -14.44 -8.40
N LYS A 206 30.78 -15.72 -8.14
CA LYS A 206 30.01 -16.56 -7.22
C LYS A 206 30.98 -17.25 -6.26
N THR A 207 30.70 -17.17 -4.97
CA THR A 207 31.43 -17.93 -3.93
C THR A 207 30.45 -18.67 -3.04
N GLU A 208 30.84 -19.86 -2.58
CA GLU A 208 30.03 -20.71 -1.69
C GLU A 208 30.89 -21.15 -0.51
N GLY A 209 30.32 -21.06 0.71
CA GLY A 209 30.99 -21.50 1.92
C GLY A 209 30.24 -21.11 3.18
N SER A 210 30.44 -21.87 4.27
CA SER A 210 29.87 -21.57 5.59
C SER A 210 28.34 -21.33 5.58
N GLY A 211 27.59 -22.15 4.85
CA GLY A 211 26.13 -22.03 4.76
C GLY A 211 25.64 -20.82 3.96
N THR A 212 26.50 -20.22 3.12
CA THR A 212 26.21 -18.97 2.40
C THR A 212 26.66 -19.04 0.94
N ILE A 213 25.82 -18.55 0.04
CA ILE A 213 26.14 -18.31 -1.38
C ILE A 213 26.26 -16.80 -1.58
N THR A 214 27.37 -16.30 -2.10
CA THR A 214 27.57 -14.87 -2.37
C THR A 214 27.72 -14.64 -3.87
N LEU A 215 26.91 -13.73 -4.40
CA LEU A 215 26.94 -13.26 -5.79
C LEU A 215 27.44 -11.83 -5.81
N GLN A 216 28.39 -11.52 -6.70
CA GLN A 216 28.95 -10.18 -6.84
C GLN A 216 28.96 -9.71 -8.30
N SER A 217 28.59 -8.45 -8.51
CA SER A 217 28.71 -7.74 -9.78
C SER A 217 29.16 -6.30 -9.52
N GLY A 218 30.42 -5.99 -9.85
CA GLY A 218 31.06 -4.72 -9.49
C GLY A 218 30.98 -4.44 -7.98
N LYS A 219 30.29 -3.36 -7.59
CA LYS A 219 30.08 -2.98 -6.18
C LYS A 219 28.85 -3.64 -5.54
N LEU A 220 28.02 -4.33 -6.31
CA LEU A 220 26.82 -5.00 -5.81
C LEU A 220 27.19 -6.38 -5.29
N THR A 221 26.83 -6.68 -4.05
CA THR A 221 27.02 -7.99 -3.43
C THR A 221 25.71 -8.47 -2.82
N ALA A 222 25.27 -9.67 -3.18
CA ALA A 222 24.11 -10.34 -2.61
C ALA A 222 24.56 -11.63 -1.92
N SER A 223 24.21 -11.82 -0.65
CA SER A 223 24.46 -13.06 0.07
C SER A 223 23.15 -13.79 0.34
N PHE A 224 23.16 -15.11 0.17
CA PHE A 224 22.02 -15.99 0.33
C PHE A 224 22.37 -17.09 1.31
N ASP A 225 21.38 -17.53 2.07
CA ASP A 225 21.46 -18.76 2.82
C ASP A 225 21.49 -19.96 1.87
N SER A 226 22.48 -20.85 1.99
CA SER A 226 22.66 -21.96 1.04
C SER A 226 21.63 -23.08 1.21
N GLU A 227 20.97 -23.19 2.37
CA GLU A 227 19.98 -24.22 2.65
C GLU A 227 18.58 -23.76 2.23
N THR A 228 18.23 -22.53 2.57
CA THR A 228 16.87 -21.98 2.36
C THR A 228 16.74 -21.14 1.08
N GLY A 229 17.86 -20.74 0.46
CA GLY A 229 17.87 -19.83 -0.69
C GLY A 229 17.47 -18.39 -0.36
N MET A 230 17.24 -18.05 0.91
CA MET A 230 16.81 -16.71 1.32
C MET A 230 17.95 -15.70 1.22
N LEU A 231 17.64 -14.50 0.71
CA LEU A 231 18.58 -13.37 0.73
C LEU A 231 18.88 -12.96 2.18
N LYS A 232 20.15 -13.05 2.58
CA LYS A 232 20.68 -12.58 3.86
C LYS A 232 21.00 -11.10 3.79
N THR A 233 21.80 -10.67 2.82
CA THR A 233 22.17 -9.26 2.65
C THR A 233 22.22 -8.87 1.18
N LEU A 234 21.93 -7.59 0.91
CA LEU A 234 22.16 -6.96 -0.39
C LEU A 234 22.88 -5.64 -0.16
N THR A 235 24.09 -5.49 -0.70
CA THR A 235 24.91 -4.29 -0.49
C THR A 235 25.39 -3.72 -1.82
N ARG A 236 25.57 -2.40 -1.87
CA ARG A 236 26.24 -1.70 -2.96
C ARG A 236 27.36 -0.84 -2.39
N GLY A 237 28.58 -1.37 -2.38
CA GLY A 237 29.70 -0.76 -1.65
C GLY A 237 29.46 -0.81 -0.14
N ASP A 238 29.46 0.35 0.49
CA ASP A 238 29.21 0.55 1.93
C ASP A 238 27.72 0.59 2.31
N ARG A 239 26.84 0.75 1.33
CA ARG A 239 25.39 0.85 1.55
C ARG A 239 24.74 -0.53 1.59
N THR A 240 24.05 -0.82 2.68
CA THR A 240 23.22 -2.02 2.83
C THR A 240 21.77 -1.70 2.46
N SER A 241 21.18 -2.52 1.60
CA SER A 241 19.79 -2.40 1.18
C SER A 241 18.83 -2.82 2.29
N SER A 242 17.69 -2.14 2.37
CA SER A 242 16.55 -2.51 3.22
C SER A 242 15.90 -3.83 2.81
N LEU A 243 16.23 -4.38 1.64
CA LEU A 243 15.84 -5.72 1.21
C LEU A 243 16.63 -6.83 1.92
N SER A 244 17.68 -6.52 2.68
CA SER A 244 18.40 -7.55 3.45
C SER A 244 17.42 -8.35 4.33
N ASN A 245 17.59 -9.67 4.39
CA ASN A 245 16.63 -10.60 5.01
C ASN A 245 15.25 -10.69 4.31
N GLY A 246 15.19 -10.45 2.98
CA GLY A 246 13.99 -10.50 2.12
C GLY A 246 14.34 -10.18 0.65
N PRO A 247 13.41 -9.91 -0.30
CA PRO A 247 11.97 -10.15 -0.26
C PRO A 247 11.67 -11.64 -0.07
N ARG A 248 10.47 -11.94 0.41
CA ARG A 248 10.01 -13.31 0.62
C ARG A 248 8.68 -13.50 -0.06
N PHE A 249 8.47 -14.69 -0.60
CA PHE A 249 7.15 -15.06 -1.07
C PHE A 249 6.19 -15.08 0.13
N VAL A 250 5.12 -14.30 0.03
CA VAL A 250 4.04 -14.26 1.03
C VAL A 250 2.74 -14.54 0.29
N SER A 251 2.05 -15.61 0.69
CA SER A 251 0.66 -15.84 0.34
C SER A 251 -0.13 -16.02 1.62
N ALA A 252 -1.32 -15.41 1.68
CA ALA A 252 -2.29 -15.68 2.72
C ALA A 252 -3.43 -16.48 2.09
N ARG A 253 -3.71 -17.66 2.64
CA ARG A 253 -4.93 -18.42 2.38
C ARG A 253 -5.63 -18.67 3.71
N PRO A 254 -6.96 -18.55 3.79
CA PRO A 254 -7.69 -19.05 4.94
C PRO A 254 -7.37 -20.54 5.09
N GLN A 255 -6.86 -20.93 6.25
CA GLN A 255 -6.65 -22.34 6.59
C GLN A 255 -7.55 -22.68 7.77
N GLY A 256 -8.32 -23.77 7.64
CA GLY A 256 -8.89 -24.47 8.78
C GLY A 256 -7.93 -25.56 9.25
N GLY A 257 -7.87 -25.81 10.56
CA GLY A 257 -6.97 -26.79 11.18
C GLY A 257 -6.33 -26.27 12.46
N ASP A 258 -5.69 -27.16 13.21
CA ASP A 258 -5.00 -26.81 14.46
C ASP A 258 -3.68 -26.08 14.18
N ILE A 259 -3.37 -25.09 14.99
CA ILE A 259 -2.10 -24.34 14.91
C ILE A 259 -1.07 -25.05 15.78
N HIS A 260 0.04 -25.48 15.16
CA HIS A 260 1.21 -25.96 15.89
C HIS A 260 1.99 -24.77 16.46
N TRP A 261 1.82 -24.53 17.75
CA TRP A 261 2.54 -23.50 18.48
C TRP A 261 3.96 -23.96 18.80
N ILE A 262 4.92 -23.06 18.62
CA ILE A 262 6.32 -23.28 18.99
C ILE A 262 6.46 -23.04 20.49
N GLU A 263 7.08 -24.00 21.16
CA GLU A 263 7.41 -23.89 22.58
C GLU A 263 8.37 -22.72 22.81
N GLY A 264 8.10 -21.97 23.88
CA GLY A 264 8.92 -20.84 24.25
C GLY A 264 8.60 -20.36 25.65
N ARG A 265 9.54 -19.62 26.22
CA ARG A 265 9.43 -19.09 27.58
C ARG A 265 9.22 -17.59 27.55
N THR A 266 8.42 -17.11 28.49
CA THR A 266 8.24 -15.68 28.73
C THR A 266 9.11 -15.25 29.91
N GLU A 267 10.01 -14.32 29.67
CA GLU A 267 10.83 -13.65 30.66
C GLU A 267 10.11 -12.36 31.13
N ASN A 268 10.27 -12.02 32.42
CA ASN A 268 9.80 -10.78 33.05
C ASN A 268 8.27 -10.54 33.09
N ALA A 269 7.46 -11.60 33.17
CA ALA A 269 6.03 -11.48 33.45
C ALA A 269 5.78 -11.07 34.92
N GLY A 270 5.95 -9.79 35.27
CA GLY A 270 5.62 -9.38 36.65
C GLY A 270 5.85 -7.92 37.05
N ASN A 271 6.77 -7.19 36.40
CA ASN A 271 7.06 -5.81 36.80
C ASN A 271 6.31 -4.81 35.90
N PRO A 272 5.43 -3.96 36.47
CA PRO A 272 4.81 -2.84 35.76
C PRO A 272 5.86 -1.98 35.04
N GLY A 273 5.75 -1.87 33.71
CA GLY A 273 6.61 -1.01 32.89
C GLY A 273 7.86 -1.68 32.30
N GLU A 274 8.19 -2.92 32.69
CA GLU A 274 9.25 -3.68 32.02
C GLU A 274 8.73 -4.37 30.75
N PRO A 275 9.57 -4.46 29.70
CA PRO A 275 9.20 -5.20 28.50
C PRO A 275 9.12 -6.70 28.80
N LEU A 276 8.03 -7.32 28.36
CA LEU A 276 7.86 -8.77 28.41
C LEU A 276 8.51 -9.38 27.18
N VAL A 277 9.37 -10.37 27.38
CA VAL A 277 10.15 -10.97 26.29
C VAL A 277 9.85 -12.46 26.19
N TRP A 278 9.29 -12.88 25.06
CA TRP A 278 9.09 -14.29 24.75
C TRP A 278 10.24 -14.80 23.86
N LYS A 279 10.77 -15.98 24.18
CA LYS A 279 11.88 -16.61 23.45
C LYS A 279 11.59 -18.08 23.15
N PRO A 280 11.73 -18.53 21.89
CA PRO A 280 11.79 -19.95 21.58
C PRO A 280 13.08 -20.58 22.13
N GLU A 281 13.16 -21.91 22.18
CA GLU A 281 14.37 -22.62 22.63
C GLU A 281 15.61 -22.30 21.78
N ALA A 282 15.42 -22.16 20.48
CA ALA A 282 16.40 -21.71 19.50
C ALA A 282 15.70 -20.76 18.50
N PRO A 283 16.45 -19.87 17.81
CA PRO A 283 15.87 -19.05 16.76
C PRO A 283 15.07 -19.90 15.77
N ALA A 284 13.81 -19.53 15.54
CA ALA A 284 12.88 -20.29 14.73
C ALA A 284 12.31 -19.41 13.62
N LEU A 285 11.97 -20.03 12.49
CA LEU A 285 11.19 -19.36 11.45
C LEU A 285 9.78 -19.13 12.01
N LEU A 286 9.26 -17.90 12.02
CA LEU A 286 7.93 -17.55 12.52
C LEU A 286 7.21 -16.65 11.52
N ASN A 287 5.88 -16.72 11.49
CA ASN A 287 5.03 -15.83 10.68
C ASN A 287 3.69 -15.47 11.34
N LEU A 288 3.42 -16.03 12.52
CA LEU A 288 2.23 -15.77 13.31
C LEU A 288 2.63 -15.60 14.77
N LEU A 289 2.11 -14.55 15.40
CA LEU A 289 2.11 -14.35 16.84
C LEU A 289 0.68 -14.21 17.33
N GLU A 290 0.42 -14.70 18.54
CA GLU A 290 -0.76 -14.36 19.31
C GLU A 290 -0.34 -13.66 20.60
N VAL A 291 -0.96 -12.51 20.87
CA VAL A 291 -0.82 -11.81 22.16
C VAL A 291 -2.18 -11.83 22.84
N ASP A 292 -2.27 -12.56 23.95
CA ASP A 292 -3.49 -12.67 24.74
C ASP A 292 -3.45 -11.68 25.90
N LEU A 293 -4.33 -10.67 25.85
CA LEU A 293 -4.50 -9.68 26.90
C LEU A 293 -5.79 -9.94 27.68
N ASP A 294 -5.74 -9.73 28.99
CA ASP A 294 -6.92 -9.79 29.85
C ASP A 294 -7.68 -8.46 29.85
N TYR A 295 -8.68 -8.36 28.99
CA TYR A 295 -9.60 -7.23 28.97
C TYR A 295 -10.59 -7.36 30.15
N ARG A 296 -10.24 -6.75 31.29
CA ARG A 296 -11.14 -6.66 32.46
C ARG A 296 -12.41 -5.87 32.12
N GLN A 297 -13.46 -6.01 32.93
CA GLN A 297 -14.72 -5.30 32.75
C GLN A 297 -14.48 -3.79 32.56
N ASN A 298 -15.07 -3.19 31.52
CA ASN A 298 -14.91 -1.80 31.08
C ASN A 298 -13.58 -1.44 30.39
N ILE A 299 -12.65 -2.39 30.19
CA ILE A 299 -11.48 -2.20 29.33
C ILE A 299 -11.81 -2.71 27.93
N ASN A 300 -12.03 -1.79 26.98
CA ASN A 300 -12.44 -2.14 25.62
C ASN A 300 -11.30 -2.09 24.59
N TRP A 301 -10.14 -1.52 24.93
CA TRP A 301 -8.93 -1.54 24.12
C TRP A 301 -7.66 -1.50 24.98
N ALA A 302 -6.55 -1.98 24.39
CA ALA A 302 -5.21 -1.96 24.97
C ALA A 302 -4.19 -1.55 23.91
N GLY A 303 -3.22 -0.71 24.28
CA GLY A 303 -2.08 -0.30 23.47
C GLY A 303 -0.80 -1.01 23.87
N PHE A 304 0.03 -1.32 22.89
CA PHE A 304 1.36 -1.87 23.10
C PHE A 304 2.20 -1.81 21.82
N LYS A 305 3.51 -1.95 22.02
CA LYS A 305 4.48 -2.17 20.97
C LYS A 305 4.93 -3.62 20.95
N LEU A 306 4.77 -4.28 19.81
CA LEU A 306 5.19 -5.65 19.53
C LEU A 306 6.37 -5.62 18.56
N GLU A 307 7.48 -6.22 18.97
CA GLU A 307 8.72 -6.25 18.21
C GLU A 307 9.26 -7.68 18.12
N ILE A 308 9.97 -7.97 17.05
CA ILE A 308 10.70 -9.22 16.86
C ILE A 308 12.16 -8.93 16.56
N THR A 309 13.03 -9.90 16.84
CA THR A 309 14.45 -9.80 16.53
C THR A 309 15.00 -11.14 16.04
N PRO A 310 15.86 -11.16 15.01
CA PRO A 310 16.55 -12.38 14.59
C PRO A 310 17.79 -12.69 15.43
N ASP A 311 18.31 -11.72 16.19
CA ASP A 311 19.64 -11.77 16.82
C ASP A 311 19.70 -11.24 18.26
N GLY A 312 18.59 -10.75 18.81
CA GLY A 312 18.52 -10.13 20.13
C GLY A 312 18.95 -8.65 20.17
N GLN A 313 19.56 -8.14 19.10
CA GLN A 313 20.15 -6.80 19.04
C GLN A 313 19.31 -5.85 18.18
N LYS A 314 18.92 -6.29 16.99
CA LYS A 314 18.13 -5.50 16.04
C LYS A 314 16.67 -5.87 16.17
N TRP A 315 15.88 -4.91 16.62
CA TRP A 315 14.44 -5.08 16.84
C TRP A 315 13.65 -4.44 15.70
N LYS A 316 12.72 -5.21 15.14
CA LYS A 316 11.77 -4.77 14.12
C LYS A 316 10.39 -4.68 14.76
N THR A 317 9.77 -3.51 14.66
CA THR A 317 8.38 -3.31 15.07
C THR A 317 7.43 -4.00 14.10
N LEU A 318 6.58 -4.88 14.64
CA LEU A 318 5.45 -5.48 13.92
C LEU A 318 4.17 -4.71 14.15
N TYR A 319 4.01 -4.13 15.34
CA TYR A 319 2.81 -3.43 15.74
C TYR A 319 3.15 -2.41 16.82
N ASP A 320 2.60 -1.21 16.71
CA ASP A 320 2.74 -0.13 17.70
C ASP A 320 1.48 0.73 17.67
N ALA A 321 0.42 0.20 18.28
CA ALA A 321 -0.91 0.80 18.24
C ALA A 321 -1.80 0.22 19.35
N THR A 322 -3.09 0.56 19.31
CA THR A 322 -4.13 0.08 20.22
C THR A 322 -5.09 -0.90 19.54
N ARG A 323 -5.42 -2.01 20.20
CA ARG A 323 -6.31 -3.06 19.70
C ARG A 323 -7.50 -3.27 20.64
N ARG A 324 -8.70 -3.44 20.07
CA ARG A 324 -9.90 -3.76 20.83
C ARG A 324 -9.93 -5.23 21.21
N SER A 325 -10.69 -5.55 22.24
CA SER A 325 -10.93 -6.94 22.66
C SER A 325 -11.56 -7.81 21.55
N GLY A 326 -12.30 -7.20 20.62
CA GLY A 326 -12.95 -7.89 19.50
C GLY A 326 -12.10 -8.07 18.23
N ASP A 327 -10.93 -7.44 18.12
CA ASP A 327 -10.15 -7.43 16.86
C ASP A 327 -9.30 -8.70 16.66
N GLY A 328 -9.49 -9.73 17.49
CA GLY A 328 -8.68 -10.94 17.51
C GLY A 328 -7.32 -10.76 18.17
N LYS A 329 -6.57 -11.85 18.32
CA LYS A 329 -5.26 -11.89 19.03
C LYS A 329 -4.06 -12.06 18.08
N GLY A 330 -4.33 -12.39 16.82
CA GLY A 330 -3.33 -12.76 15.83
C GLY A 330 -2.60 -11.55 15.23
N TYR A 331 -1.29 -11.71 15.04
CA TYR A 331 -0.37 -10.79 14.37
C TYR A 331 0.38 -11.58 13.32
N GLU A 332 -0.03 -11.42 12.08
CA GLU A 332 0.59 -12.08 10.93
C GLU A 332 1.69 -11.20 10.34
N PHE A 333 2.81 -11.80 9.96
CA PHE A 333 3.93 -11.11 9.35
C PHE A 333 4.66 -12.02 8.37
N PRO A 334 5.45 -11.46 7.43
CA PRO A 334 6.24 -12.28 6.51
C PRO A 334 7.13 -13.27 7.28
N PRO A 335 7.18 -14.56 6.88
CA PRO A 335 8.01 -15.57 7.53
C PRO A 335 9.43 -15.09 7.74
N GLN A 336 9.96 -15.17 8.96
CA GLN A 336 11.34 -14.76 9.25
C GLN A 336 11.91 -15.47 10.47
N MET A 337 13.24 -15.58 10.51
CA MET A 337 13.93 -16.04 11.71
C MET A 337 13.68 -15.06 12.86
N VAL A 338 13.23 -15.60 13.99
CA VAL A 338 12.96 -14.86 15.21
C VAL A 338 13.63 -15.58 16.37
N ALA A 339 14.56 -14.88 17.02
CA ALA A 339 15.22 -15.30 18.25
C ALA A 339 14.47 -14.80 19.50
N ALA A 340 13.72 -13.71 19.41
CA ALA A 340 12.87 -13.22 20.50
C ALA A 340 11.74 -12.31 20.00
N VAL A 341 10.69 -12.24 20.81
CA VAL A 341 9.54 -11.33 20.68
C VAL A 341 9.52 -10.43 21.92
N ARG A 342 9.32 -9.13 21.75
CA ARG A 342 9.23 -8.16 22.83
C ARG A 342 7.91 -7.42 22.79
N LEU A 343 7.25 -7.36 23.93
CA LEU A 343 6.06 -6.58 24.18
C LEU A 343 6.43 -5.45 25.14
N SER A 344 6.21 -4.20 24.74
CA SER A 344 6.53 -3.00 25.52
C SER A 344 5.43 -1.96 25.40
N ASP A 345 5.53 -0.86 26.15
CA ASP A 345 4.59 0.27 26.10
C ASP A 345 3.12 -0.14 26.31
N LEU A 346 2.92 -1.12 27.21
CA LEU A 346 1.62 -1.65 27.57
C LEU A 346 0.79 -0.59 28.28
N ARG A 347 -0.39 -0.30 27.74
CA ARG A 347 -1.33 0.69 28.25
C ARG A 347 -2.77 0.30 27.94
N GLN A 348 -3.74 0.78 28.70
CA GLN A 348 -5.16 0.58 28.44
C GLN A 348 -5.95 1.88 28.64
N VAL A 349 -7.28 1.82 28.44
CA VAL A 349 -8.17 2.99 28.41
C VAL A 349 -8.11 3.89 29.65
N ASP A 350 -7.85 3.34 30.83
CA ASP A 350 -7.77 4.06 32.10
C ASP A 350 -6.33 4.48 32.50
N GLY A 351 -5.35 4.30 31.61
CA GLY A 351 -3.92 4.53 31.89
C GLY A 351 -3.23 3.39 32.65
N GLY A 352 -3.95 2.32 33.00
CA GLY A 352 -3.39 1.12 33.58
C GLY A 352 -2.59 0.26 32.59
N ILE A 353 -2.00 -0.81 33.11
CA ILE A 353 -1.27 -1.81 32.32
C ILE A 353 -2.16 -3.06 32.16
N PRO A 354 -2.52 -3.45 30.94
CA PRO A 354 -3.33 -4.65 30.71
C PRO A 354 -2.56 -5.91 31.10
N PRO A 355 -3.15 -6.84 31.86
CA PRO A 355 -2.50 -8.12 32.15
C PRO A 355 -2.29 -8.92 30.88
N VAL A 356 -1.09 -9.49 30.71
CA VAL A 356 -0.76 -10.37 29.58
C VAL A 356 -0.99 -11.81 30.02
N LYS A 357 -1.98 -12.49 29.44
CA LYS A 357 -2.26 -13.91 29.69
C LYS A 357 -1.23 -14.82 29.04
N GLY A 358 -0.70 -14.43 27.90
CA GLY A 358 0.34 -15.17 27.22
C GLY A 358 0.72 -14.61 25.86
N ILE A 359 1.88 -15.05 25.37
CA ILE A 359 2.32 -14.88 24.00
C ILE A 359 2.54 -16.28 23.43
N ARG A 360 2.07 -16.50 22.21
CA ARG A 360 2.33 -17.73 21.45
C ARG A 360 2.85 -17.36 20.08
N ALA A 361 3.67 -18.23 19.51
CA ALA A 361 4.19 -18.04 18.17
C ALA A 361 4.10 -19.32 17.36
N ALA A 362 3.90 -19.19 16.06
CA ALA A 362 3.83 -20.32 15.16
C ALA A 362 4.53 -20.03 13.84
N TYR A 363 4.90 -21.12 13.19
CA TYR A 363 5.23 -21.14 11.78
C TYR A 363 4.14 -21.91 11.02
N GLN A 364 3.34 -21.19 10.28
CA GLN A 364 2.33 -21.76 9.38
C GLN A 364 2.91 -21.85 7.98
N ALA A 365 3.78 -22.84 7.78
CA ALA A 365 4.42 -23.12 6.49
C ALA A 365 3.38 -23.25 5.37
N GLU A 366 2.27 -23.95 5.63
CA GLU A 366 1.26 -24.34 4.62
C GLU A 366 0.36 -23.20 4.12
N ARG A 367 0.36 -22.04 4.81
CA ARG A 367 -0.18 -20.81 4.21
C ARG A 367 0.66 -20.36 3.02
N PHE A 368 1.88 -20.90 2.87
CA PHE A 368 2.80 -20.74 1.75
C PHE A 368 2.96 -22.11 1.04
N PRO A 369 2.72 -22.23 -0.28
CA PRO A 369 2.99 -23.47 -0.96
C PRO A 369 4.48 -23.80 -0.85
N VAL A 370 4.80 -25.01 -0.41
CA VAL A 370 6.10 -25.62 -0.72
C VAL A 370 6.18 -25.65 -2.25
N PRO A 371 7.16 -24.99 -2.88
CA PRO A 371 7.35 -25.14 -4.32
C PRO A 371 7.42 -26.63 -4.60
N ALA A 372 6.57 -27.15 -5.49
CA ALA A 372 6.72 -28.51 -5.99
C ALA A 372 8.20 -28.65 -6.37
N THR A 373 8.88 -29.62 -5.75
CA THR A 373 10.33 -29.85 -5.82
C THR A 373 10.91 -29.22 -7.07
N ALA A 374 11.57 -28.08 -6.90
CA ALA A 374 12.30 -27.49 -8.01
C ALA A 374 13.27 -28.57 -8.48
N LYS A 375 13.05 -29.06 -9.70
CA LYS A 375 14.06 -29.85 -10.39
C LYS A 375 15.21 -28.88 -10.63
N VAL A 376 16.18 -28.87 -9.72
CA VAL A 376 17.49 -28.26 -9.93
C VAL A 376 18.15 -28.99 -11.08
#